data_AF-A0A6I1KL05-F1
#
_entry.id   AF-A0A6I1KL05-F1
#
_cell.length_a   1.000
_cell.length_b   1.000
_cell.length_c   1.000
_cell.angle_alpha   90.00
_cell.angle_beta   90.00
_cell.angle_gamma   90.00
#
_symmetry.space_group_name_H-M   'P 1'
#
loop_
_entity.id
_entity.type
_entity.pdbx_description
1 polymer ?
#
loop_
_entity_poly.entity_id
_entity_poly.type
_entity_poly.pdbx_seq_one_letter_code
_entity_poly.pdbx_strand_id
1 'polypeptide(L)'
;MNLIDNPDQARRLARAIISDVAVYNREKVEEGIRNDNIFELLTEELEEGRQHFNSRVVPELASSKIYELAVVDVLIKRAGKIQSSIW
;
A
#
# COMPACT_ATOMS: atom_id res chain seq x y z
N MET A 1 16.16 16.75 6.88
CA MET A 1 14.95 16.48 6.09
C MET A 1 13.76 16.88 6.96
N ASN A 2 12.84 17.74 6.50
CA ASN A 2 11.60 17.97 7.24
C ASN A 2 10.70 16.75 7.07
N LEU A 3 10.32 16.13 8.18
CA LEU A 3 9.35 15.03 8.19
C LEU A 3 7.95 15.59 7.93
N ILE A 4 7.11 14.80 7.25
CA ILE A 4 5.71 15.14 7.02
C ILE A 4 4.95 14.97 8.33
N ASP A 5 4.34 16.04 8.82
CA ASP A 5 3.48 16.10 10.02
C ASP A 5 2.00 16.29 9.67
N ASN A 6 1.68 16.60 8.42
CA ASN A 6 0.32 16.76 7.94
C ASN A 6 -0.29 15.39 7.54
N PRO A 7 -1.40 14.96 8.17
CA PRO A 7 -2.04 13.68 7.87
C PRO A 7 -2.49 13.54 6.41
N ASP A 8 -2.95 14.60 5.76
CA ASP A 8 -3.38 14.57 4.36
C ASP A 8 -2.20 14.39 3.40
N GLN A 9 -1.05 15.00 3.71
CA GLN A 9 0.17 14.76 2.92
C GLN A 9 0.68 13.33 3.13
N ALA A 10 0.66 12.82 4.36
CA ALA A 10 1.03 11.44 4.65
C ALA A 10 0.11 10.44 3.91
N ARG A 11 -1.22 10.66 3.89
CA ARG A 11 -2.16 9.84 3.11
C ARG A 11 -1.86 9.84 1.62
N ARG A 12 -1.50 10.99 1.04
CA ARG A 12 -1.13 11.08 -0.39
C ARG A 12 0.16 10.31 -0.65
N LEU A 13 1.17 10.47 0.21
CA LEU A 13 2.42 9.74 0.11
C LEU A 13 2.20 8.22 0.18
N ALA A 14 1.46 7.73 1.18
CA ALA A 14 1.16 6.31 1.31
C ALA A 14 0.47 5.76 0.06
N ARG A 15 -0.54 6.45 -0.47
CA ARG A 15 -1.20 6.03 -1.73
C ARG A 15 -0.26 6.03 -2.92
N ALA A 16 0.66 6.99 -3.02
CA ALA A 16 1.64 7.05 -4.11
C ALA A 16 2.57 5.82 -4.05
N ILE A 17 3.13 5.53 -2.87
CA ILE A 17 4.01 4.38 -2.63
C ILE A 17 3.30 3.08 -3.01
N ILE A 18 2.08 2.83 -2.51
CA ILE A 18 1.35 1.60 -2.83
C ILE A 18 0.96 1.56 -4.31
N SER A 19 0.65 2.71 -4.93
CA SER A 19 0.35 2.75 -6.36
C SER A 19 1.57 2.37 -7.20
N ASP A 20 2.77 2.77 -6.79
CA ASP A 20 4.00 2.34 -7.45
C ASP A 20 4.20 0.84 -7.27
N VAL A 21 4.08 0.32 -6.04
CA VAL A 21 4.15 -1.14 -5.77
C VAL A 21 3.18 -1.90 -6.68
N ALA A 22 1.92 -1.46 -6.79
CA ALA A 22 0.93 -2.11 -7.63
C ALA A 22 1.26 -2.05 -9.13
N VAL A 23 1.80 -0.93 -9.60
CA VAL A 23 2.15 -0.72 -11.02
C VAL A 23 3.38 -1.52 -11.42
N TYR A 24 4.36 -1.67 -10.53
CA TYR A 24 5.56 -2.46 -10.80
C TYR A 24 5.34 -3.96 -10.61
N ASN A 25 4.33 -4.37 -9.83
CA ASN A 25 4.06 -5.78 -9.51
C ASN A 25 2.70 -6.27 -10.03
N ARG A 26 2.28 -5.82 -11.22
CA ARG A 26 0.94 -6.10 -11.76
C ARG A 26 0.61 -7.59 -11.81
N GLU A 27 1.55 -8.42 -12.26
CA GLU A 27 1.36 -9.87 -12.34
C GLU A 27 1.11 -10.48 -10.96
N LYS A 28 1.92 -10.09 -9.96
CA LYS A 28 1.74 -10.53 -8.56
C LYS A 28 0.42 -10.05 -7.96
N VAL A 29 -0.02 -8.82 -8.29
CA VAL A 29 -1.32 -8.30 -7.86
C VAL A 29 -2.45 -9.13 -8.46
N GLU A 30 -2.41 -9.40 -9.76
CA GLU A 30 -3.45 -10.20 -10.43
C GLU A 30 -3.51 -11.64 -9.90
N GLU A 31 -2.36 -12.28 -9.72
CA GLU A 31 -2.26 -13.60 -9.10
C GLU A 31 -2.75 -13.58 -7.65
N GLY A 32 -2.27 -12.61 -6.88
CA GLY A 32 -2.59 -12.40 -5.47
C GLY A 32 -4.09 -12.24 -5.21
N ILE A 33 -4.75 -11.46 -6.07
CA ILE A 33 -6.20 -11.27 -6.01
C ILE A 33 -6.94 -12.53 -6.44
N ARG A 34 -6.44 -13.29 -7.44
CA ARG A 34 -7.11 -14.51 -7.92
C ARG A 34 -7.03 -15.63 -6.89
N ASN A 35 -5.91 -15.76 -6.19
CA ASN A 35 -5.59 -16.87 -5.29
C ASN A 35 -5.74 -16.51 -3.81
N ASP A 36 -6.19 -15.30 -3.48
CA ASP A 36 -6.32 -14.78 -2.11
C ASP A 36 -5.02 -14.81 -1.29
N ASN A 37 -3.89 -14.55 -1.96
CA ASN A 37 -2.55 -14.53 -1.36
C ASN A 37 -1.76 -13.24 -1.68
N ILE A 38 -2.45 -12.14 -2.01
CA ILE A 38 -1.81 -10.87 -2.41
C ILE A 38 -0.85 -10.32 -1.35
N PHE A 39 -1.18 -10.44 -0.07
CA PHE A 39 -0.33 -9.97 1.00
C PHE A 39 0.94 -10.81 1.15
N GLU A 40 0.86 -12.11 0.86
CA GLU A 40 2.02 -13.00 0.87
C GLU A 40 2.94 -12.67 -0.31
N LEU A 41 2.39 -12.55 -1.52
CA LEU A 41 3.15 -12.27 -2.75
C LEU A 41 3.84 -10.91 -2.77
N LEU A 42 3.26 -9.91 -2.09
CA LEU A 42 3.79 -8.55 -2.02
C LEU A 42 4.42 -8.21 -0.66
N THR A 43 4.74 -9.23 0.16
CA THR A 43 5.27 -9.01 1.52
C THR A 43 6.49 -8.09 1.51
N GLU A 44 7.46 -8.37 0.63
CA GLU A 44 8.73 -7.63 0.55
C GLU A 44 8.48 -6.19 0.10
N GLU A 45 7.70 -6.00 -0.97
CA GLU A 45 7.43 -4.68 -1.54
C GLU A 45 6.57 -3.81 -0.60
N LEU A 46 5.64 -4.42 0.14
CA LEU A 46 4.85 -3.72 1.15
C LEU A 46 5.71 -3.33 2.35
N GLU A 47 6.68 -4.14 2.76
CA GLU A 47 7.59 -3.81 3.84
C GLU A 47 8.57 -2.69 3.44
N GLU A 48 9.13 -2.76 2.22
CA GLU A 48 9.95 -1.69 1.65
C GLU A 48 9.17 -0.37 1.55
N GLY A 49 7.93 -0.42 1.06
CA GLY A 49 7.05 0.74 1.01
C GLY A 49 6.76 1.32 2.41
N ARG A 50 6.64 0.44 3.43
CA ARG A 50 6.40 0.85 4.81
C ARG A 50 7.62 1.56 5.39
N GLN A 51 8.82 1.02 5.16
CA GLN A 51 10.07 1.65 5.58
C GLN A 51 10.25 3.00 4.88
N HIS A 52 9.93 3.09 3.59
CA HIS A 52 9.98 4.34 2.86
C HIS A 52 9.03 5.39 3.43
N PHE A 53 7.78 5.00 3.70
CA PHE A 53 6.78 5.86 4.34
C PHE A 53 7.27 6.36 5.71
N ASN A 54 7.73 5.46 6.58
CA ASN A 54 8.22 5.77 7.92
C ASN A 54 9.43 6.72 7.91
N SER A 55 10.28 6.65 6.89
CA SER A 55 11.43 7.57 6.74
C SER A 55 11.04 9.01 6.40
N ARG A 56 9.80 9.23 5.95
CA ARG A 56 9.31 10.51 5.43
C ARG A 56 8.27 11.19 6.32
N VAL A 57 7.66 10.49 7.26
CA VAL A 57 6.62 11.02 8.15
C VAL A 57 7.08 11.08 9.60
N VAL A 58 6.44 11.92 10.41
CA VAL A 58 6.69 11.94 11.87
C VAL A 58 6.22 10.62 12.51
N PRO A 59 6.87 10.17 13.61
CA PRO A 59 6.54 8.89 14.26
C PRO A 59 5.06 8.74 14.64
N GLU A 60 4.40 9.83 15.04
CA GLU A 60 2.96 9.82 15.37
C GLU A 60 2.09 9.41 14.18
N LEU A 61 2.44 9.86 12.98
CA LEU A 61 1.74 9.47 11.75
C LEU A 61 2.20 8.10 11.24
N ALA A 62 3.47 7.74 11.44
CA ALA A 62 4.01 6.41 11.11
C ALA A 62 3.29 5.30 11.90
N SER A 63 2.98 5.53 13.17
CA SER A 63 2.26 4.60 14.03
C SER A 63 0.74 4.59 13.81
N SER A 64 0.23 5.47 12.93
CA SER A 64 -1.19 5.51 12.58
C SER A 64 -1.52 4.53 11.45
N LYS A 65 -2.81 4.23 11.26
CA LYS A 65 -3.28 3.30 10.20
C LYS A 65 -3.22 3.85 8.76
N ILE A 66 -2.50 4.96 8.53
CA ILE A 66 -2.49 5.64 7.22
C ILE A 66 -1.93 4.72 6.13
N TYR A 67 -0.88 3.98 6.43
CA TYR A 67 -0.24 3.11 5.46
C TYR A 67 -1.13 1.91 5.12
N GLU A 68 -1.66 1.21 6.13
CA GLU A 68 -2.53 0.05 5.98
C GLU A 68 -3.82 0.41 5.23
N LEU A 69 -4.41 1.57 5.51
CA LEU A 69 -5.56 2.07 4.76
C LEU A 69 -5.23 2.31 3.29
N ALA A 70 -4.03 2.81 2.98
CA ALA A 70 -3.58 3.00 1.60
C ALA A 70 -3.37 1.65 0.88
N VAL A 71 -2.85 0.64 1.57
CA VAL A 71 -2.73 -0.74 1.04
C VAL A 71 -4.09 -1.25 0.59
N VAL A 72 -5.10 -1.18 1.45
CA VAL A 72 -6.47 -1.63 1.12
C VAL A 72 -7.11 -0.77 0.01
N ASP A 73 -7.01 0.56 0.10
CA ASP A 73 -7.60 1.48 -0.87
C ASP A 73 -7.02 1.32 -2.28
N VAL A 74 -5.74 1.00 -2.39
CA VAL A 74 -5.06 0.92 -3.69
C VAL A 74 -5.04 -0.49 -4.22
N LEU A 75 -4.71 -1.50 -3.41
CA LEU A 75 -4.64 -2.89 -3.89
C LEU A 75 -6.01 -3.53 -4.04
N ILE A 76 -6.88 -3.40 -3.03
CA ILE A 76 -8.16 -4.13 -3.02
C ILE A 76 -9.24 -3.35 -3.76
N LYS A 77 -9.47 -2.08 -3.39
CA LYS A 77 -10.59 -1.30 -3.95
C LYS A 77 -10.42 -1.00 -5.44
N ARG A 78 -9.19 -0.87 -5.95
CA ARG A 78 -8.95 -0.72 -7.41
C ARG A 78 -9.03 -2.05 -8.15
N ALA A 79 -8.72 -3.16 -7.48
CA ALA A 79 -8.82 -4.51 -8.04
C ALA A 79 -10.25 -5.05 -8.11
N GLY A 80 -11.26 -4.37 -7.57
CA GLY A 80 -12.67 -4.81 -7.61
C GLY A 80 -13.29 -4.99 -9.01
N LYS A 81 -12.53 -4.76 -10.08
CA LYS A 81 -12.90 -5.11 -11.46
C LYS A 81 -12.40 -6.48 -11.92
N ILE A 82 -11.46 -7.08 -11.19
CA ILE A 82 -10.96 -8.44 -11.43
C ILE A 82 -12.10 -9.41 -11.03
N GLN A 83 -12.11 -10.66 -11.48
CA GLN A 83 -12.97 -11.69 -10.89
C GLN A 83 -12.17 -12.42 -9.81
N SER A 84 -12.68 -12.43 -8.59
CA SER A 84 -12.06 -13.10 -7.44
C SER A 84 -13.13 -13.61 -6.50
N SER A 85 -12.80 -14.65 -5.72
CA SER A 85 -13.65 -15.21 -4.65
C SER A 85 -13.67 -14.37 -3.38
N ILE A 86 -12.87 -13.29 -3.30
CA ILE A 86 -12.73 -12.43 -2.12
C ILE A 86 -13.94 -11.45 -1.99
N TRP A 87 -14.78 -11.31 -3.03
CA TRP A 87 -16.00 -10.48 -3.03
C TRP A 87 -17.18 -11.16 -3.72
#